data_AF-A0A1Y5SER5-F1
#
_entry.id   AF-A0A1Y5SER5-F1
#
_cell.length_a   1.000
_cell.length_b   1.000
_cell.length_c   1.000
_cell.angle_alpha   90.00
_cell.angle_beta   90.00
_cell.angle_gamma   90.00
#
_symmetry.space_group_name_H-M   'P 1'
#
loop_
_entity.id
_entity.type
_entity.pdbx_description
1 polymer ?
#
loop_
_entity_poly.entity_id
_entity_poly.type
_entity_poly.pdbx_seq_one_letter_code
_entity_poly.pdbx_strand_id
1 'polypeptide(L)' 'MKLIELRHPFFRPRWRRVAVTVVCLGWSVVEFSGDNTFWGMLFGAIGLLCLYEFFIVYDEANYTEPDKEDDP' A
#
# COMPACT_ATOMS: atom_id res chain seq x y z
N MET A 1 13.07 11.06 -15.96
CA MET A 1 12.16 9.96 -16.34
C MET A 1 11.47 9.47 -15.08
N LYS A 2 10.17 9.80 -14.90
CA LYS A 2 9.36 9.35 -13.77
C LYS A 2 8.81 7.97 -14.09
N LEU A 3 9.49 6.92 -13.65
CA LEU A 3 9.14 5.53 -14.00
C LEU A 3 8.07 4.93 -13.07
N ILE A 4 7.71 5.62 -11.99
CA ILE A 4 6.70 5.17 -11.02
C ILE A 4 5.83 6.37 -10.63
N GLU A 5 4.79 6.63 -11.43
CA GLU A 5 3.72 7.57 -11.08
C GLU A 5 2.76 6.89 -10.08
N LEU A 6 3.21 6.72 -8.83
CA LEU A 6 2.35 6.31 -7.70
C LEU A 6 1.35 7.41 -7.29
N ARG A 7 1.42 8.56 -7.95
CA ARG A 7 0.60 9.77 -7.74
C ARG A 7 -0.66 9.81 -8.62
N HIS A 8 -1.08 8.68 -9.19
CA HIS A 8 -2.34 8.64 -9.93
C HIS A 8 -3.51 8.81 -8.95
N PRO A 9 -4.53 9.66 -9.25
CA PRO A 9 -5.71 9.88 -8.39
C PRO A 9 -6.51 8.60 -8.08
N PHE A 10 -6.17 7.49 -8.73
CA PHE A 10 -6.64 6.14 -8.43
C PHE A 10 -6.06 5.56 -7.12
N PHE A 11 -5.05 6.14 -6.49
CA PHE A 11 -4.59 5.71 -5.15
C PHE A 11 -4.97 6.67 -4.02
N ARG A 12 -5.86 7.67 -4.29
CA ARG A 12 -6.40 8.63 -3.30
C ARG A 12 -7.22 8.00 -2.17
N PRO A 13 -8.15 7.05 -2.39
CA PRO A 13 -8.96 6.55 -1.30
C PRO A 13 -8.13 5.62 -0.44
N ARG A 14 -7.91 6.05 0.80
CA ARG A 14 -7.19 5.35 1.86
C ARG A 14 -7.70 3.91 2.03
N TRP A 15 -8.99 3.64 1.74
CA TRP A 15 -9.59 2.29 1.81
C TRP A 15 -8.91 1.27 0.89
N ARG A 16 -8.35 1.66 -0.27
CA ARG A 16 -7.86 0.70 -1.27
C ARG A 16 -6.52 0.12 -0.83
N ARG A 17 -5.72 0.97 -0.20
CA ARG A 17 -4.45 0.63 0.45
C ARG A 17 -4.67 -0.39 1.56
N VAL A 18 -5.68 -0.14 2.41
CA VAL A 18 -6.05 -1.05 3.49
C VAL A 18 -6.65 -2.34 2.95
N ALA A 19 -7.56 -2.28 1.98
CA ALA A 19 -8.19 -3.46 1.38
C ALA A 19 -7.15 -4.41 0.77
N VAL A 20 -6.21 -3.90 -0.03
CA VAL A 20 -5.16 -4.73 -0.64
C VAL A 20 -4.24 -5.33 0.43
N THR A 21 -3.85 -4.55 1.43
CA THR A 21 -2.98 -5.01 2.52
C THR A 21 -3.66 -6.12 3.34
N VAL A 22 -4.93 -5.91 3.73
CA VAL A 22 -5.71 -6.89 4.51
C VAL A 22 -5.98 -8.14 3.69
N VAL A 23 -6.28 -8.01 2.41
CA VAL A 23 -6.48 -9.18 1.53
C VAL A 23 -5.19 -9.98 1.39
N CYS A 24 -4.03 -9.34 1.14
CA CYS A 24 -2.76 -10.06 1.01
C CYS A 24 -2.33 -10.74 2.32
N LEU A 25 -2.46 -10.05 3.45
CA LEU A 25 -2.13 -10.62 4.76
C LEU A 25 -3.12 -11.73 5.16
N GLY A 26 -4.41 -11.54 4.92
CA GLY A 26 -5.43 -12.56 5.16
C GLY A 26 -5.20 -13.80 4.29
N TRP A 27 -4.89 -13.60 3.01
CA TRP A 27 -4.58 -14.70 2.09
C TRP A 27 -3.30 -15.45 2.50
N SER A 28 -2.28 -14.73 2.93
CA SER A 28 -1.05 -15.33 3.48
C SER A 28 -1.35 -16.29 4.63
N VAL A 29 -2.18 -15.89 5.60
CA VAL A 29 -2.56 -16.74 6.75
C VAL A 29 -3.34 -17.99 6.31
N VAL A 30 -4.22 -17.85 5.32
CA VAL A 30 -4.96 -18.98 4.74
C VAL A 30 -4.02 -19.97 4.07
N GLU A 31 -3.05 -19.51 3.27
CA GLU A 31 -2.07 -20.37 2.60
C GLU A 31 -1.12 -21.06 3.58
N PHE A 32 -0.71 -20.37 4.65
CA PHE A 32 0.05 -20.98 5.75
C PHE A 32 -0.72 -22.10 6.45
N SER A 33 -2.06 -22.04 6.44
CA SER A 33 -2.92 -23.11 6.97
C SER A 33 -3.08 -24.29 6.01
N GLY A 34 -2.74 -24.11 4.72
CA GLY A 34 -2.89 -25.10 3.65
C GLY A 34 -1.58 -25.77 3.21
N ASP A 35 -0.52 -25.76 4.04
CA ASP A 35 0.84 -26.26 3.74
C ASP A 35 1.58 -25.55 2.58
N ASN A 36 0.97 -24.55 1.93
CA ASN A 36 1.57 -23.77 0.85
C ASN A 36 2.43 -22.62 1.38
N THR A 37 3.49 -22.97 2.13
CA THR A 37 4.41 -22.03 2.78
C THR A 37 5.05 -21.03 1.80
N PHE A 38 5.38 -21.47 0.58
CA PHE A 38 5.98 -20.60 -0.43
C PHE A 38 5.07 -19.43 -0.83
N TRP A 39 3.80 -19.72 -1.12
CA TRP A 39 2.82 -18.70 -1.48
C TRP A 39 2.41 -17.85 -0.28
N GLY A 40 2.27 -18.47 0.90
CA GLY A 40 2.03 -17.76 2.15
C GLY A 40 3.12 -16.72 2.44
N MET A 41 4.39 -17.08 2.28
CA MET A 41 5.51 -16.17 2.51
C MET A 41 5.56 -15.05 1.46
N LEU A 42 5.29 -15.34 0.18
CA LEU A 42 5.26 -14.32 -0.87
C LEU A 42 4.17 -13.26 -0.62
N PHE A 43 2.92 -13.69 -0.41
CA PHE A 43 1.81 -12.79 -0.11
C PHE A 43 1.97 -12.09 1.24
N GLY A 44 2.56 -12.78 2.23
CA GLY A 44 2.85 -12.21 3.54
C GLY A 44 3.89 -11.10 3.47
N ALA A 45 4.98 -11.31 2.73
CA ALA A 45 6.02 -10.30 2.51
C ALA A 45 5.48 -9.09 1.76
N ILE A 46 4.69 -9.31 0.69
CA ILE A 46 4.04 -8.22 -0.05
C ILE A 46 3.05 -7.46 0.85
N GLY A 47 2.23 -8.16 1.62
CA GLY A 47 1.29 -7.55 2.57
C GLY A 47 2.00 -6.73 3.65
N LEU A 48 3.11 -7.22 4.19
CA LEU A 48 3.94 -6.50 5.17
C LEU A 48 4.58 -5.24 4.57
N LEU A 49 5.09 -5.33 3.34
CA LEU A 49 5.61 -4.16 2.62
C LEU A 49 4.51 -3.12 2.39
N CYS A 50 3.32 -3.53 1.96
CA CYS A 50 2.19 -2.61 1.82
C CYS A 50 1.79 -1.98 3.16
N LEU A 51 1.79 -2.75 4.24
CA LEU A 51 1.53 -2.23 5.59
C LEU A 51 2.59 -1.19 5.99
N TYR A 52 3.87 -1.50 5.77
CA TYR A 52 4.99 -0.60 6.06
C TYR A 52 4.90 0.70 5.26
N GLU A 53 4.70 0.62 3.95
CA GLU A 53 4.60 1.77 3.06
C GLU A 53 3.37 2.66 3.37
N PHE A 54 2.24 2.05 3.70
CA PHE A 54 0.96 2.75 3.87
C PHE A 54 0.62 3.15 5.30
N PHE A 55 1.28 2.59 6.32
CA PHE A 55 1.01 2.92 7.72
C PHE A 55 2.23 3.42 8.48
N ILE A 56 3.44 2.94 8.17
CA ILE A 56 4.67 3.36 8.88
C ILE A 56 5.36 4.51 8.16
N VAL A 57 5.56 4.40 6.85
CA VAL A 57 6.19 5.43 6.00
C VAL A 57 5.14 6.44 5.50
N TYR A 58 3.87 6.28 5.88
CA TYR A 58 2.81 7.18 5.44
C TYR A 58 3.03 8.61 5.95
N ASP A 59 3.49 9.45 5.03
CA ASP A 59 3.63 10.88 5.24
C ASP A 59 2.45 11.61 4.58
N GLU A 60 1.55 12.14 5.41
CA GLU A 60 0.42 12.96 4.97
C GLU A 60 0.88 14.23 4.22
N ALA A 61 2.06 14.78 4.58
CA ALA A 61 2.60 16.00 3.99
C ALA A 61 3.04 15.84 2.53
N ASN A 62 3.29 14.61 2.07
CA ASN A 62 3.61 14.30 0.67
C ASN A 62 2.37 14.13 -0.24
N TYR A 63 1.16 14.14 0.34
CA TYR A 63 -0.12 14.01 -0.38
C TYR A 63 -0.99 15.27 -0.32
N THR A 64 -0.67 16.23 0.55
CA THR A 64 -1.16 17.59 0.44
C THR A 64 -0.45 18.20 -0.77
N GLU A 65 -1.20 18.44 -1.85
CA GLU A 65 -0.73 19.33 -2.91
C GLU A 65 -0.22 20.60 -2.21
N PRO A 66 0.98 21.14 -2.53
CA PRO A 66 1.36 22.43 -2.00
C PRO A 66 0.19 23.36 -2.30
N ASP A 67 -0.39 23.89 -1.22
CA ASP A 67 -1.54 24.77 -1.28
C ASP A 67 -1.24 25.82 -2.34
N LYS A 68 -2.22 26.08 -3.21
CA LYS A 68 -2.05 26.97 -4.35
C LYS A 68 -1.32 28.21 -3.87
N GLU A 69 -0.14 28.45 -4.43
CA GLU A 69 0.48 29.76 -4.36
C GLU A 69 -0.47 30.67 -5.16
N ASP A 70 -1.45 31.24 -4.45
CA ASP A 70 -2.21 32.40 -4.88
C ASP A 70 -1.18 33.50 -5.14
N ASP A 71 -0.64 33.51 -6.37
CA ASP A 71 0.13 34.62 -6.89
C ASP A 71 -0.88 35.74 -7.23
N PRO A 72 -0.81 36.90 -6.55
CA PRO A 72 -1.77 38.00 -6.66
C PRO A 72 -1.74 38.77 -7.98
#